data_AF-R4LML3-F1
#
_entry.id   AF-R4LML3-F1
#
_cell.length_a   1.000
_cell.length_b   1.000
_cell.length_c   1.000
_cell.angle_alpha   90.00
_cell.angle_beta   90.00
_cell.angle_gamma   90.00
#
_symmetry.space_group_name_H-M   'P 1'
#
loop_
_entity.id
_entity.type
_entity.pdbx_description
1 polymer ?
#
loop_
_entity_poly.entity_id
_entity_poly.type
_entity_poly.pdbx_seq_one_letter_code
_entity_poly.pdbx_strand_id
1 'polypeptide(L)'
;MADDKNRPEDEQLDQGEELQKRSAAARLFDVRRVIGGLFVVYGVIVTLLGIFDSKGEIDKAQGVRINLWMGISMLVLGLLFLLWLRLSPPEAPSDEDLSETDDRPVGH
;
A
#
# COMPACT_ATOMS: atom_id res chain seq x y z
N MET A 1 -25.96 -32.34 -26.44
CA MET A 1 -26.10 -31.14 -25.61
C MET A 1 -25.73 -31.59 -24.21
N ALA A 2 -24.44 -31.55 -23.88
CA ALA A 2 -23.93 -31.97 -22.58
C ALA A 2 -23.78 -30.71 -21.72
N ASP A 3 -24.92 -30.17 -21.33
CA ASP A 3 -25.06 -29.08 -20.38
C ASP A 3 -25.28 -29.69 -19.00
N ASP A 4 -24.25 -30.27 -18.40
CA ASP A 4 -24.21 -30.58 -16.96
C ASP A 4 -22.79 -30.98 -16.53
N LYS A 5 -21.87 -30.02 -16.49
CA LYS A 5 -20.59 -30.22 -15.78
C LYS A 5 -20.02 -28.89 -15.29
N ASN A 6 -20.85 -28.12 -14.61
CA ASN A 6 -20.36 -27.08 -13.70
C ASN A 6 -20.35 -27.71 -12.30
N ARG A 7 -19.22 -28.34 -11.95
CA ARG A 7 -18.99 -28.90 -10.62
C ARG A 7 -18.53 -27.74 -9.71
N PRO A 8 -19.16 -27.57 -8.54
CA PRO A 8 -18.85 -26.47 -7.62
C PRO A 8 -17.41 -26.53 -7.08
N GLU A 9 -16.76 -27.68 -7.16
CA GLU A 9 -15.39 -27.92 -6.68
C GLU A 9 -14.36 -27.24 -7.60
N ASP A 10 -14.58 -27.32 -8.92
CA ASP A 10 -13.70 -26.78 -9.96
C ASP A 10 -13.66 -25.24 -9.88
N GLU A 11 -14.83 -24.61 -9.66
CA GLU A 11 -14.94 -23.15 -9.46
C GLU A 11 -14.38 -22.68 -8.11
N GLN A 12 -14.48 -23.51 -7.06
CA GLN A 12 -13.93 -23.17 -5.74
C GLN A 12 -12.40 -23.22 -5.71
N LEU A 13 -11.78 -24.15 -6.45
CA LEU A 13 -10.33 -24.24 -6.60
C LEU A 13 -9.78 -23.03 -7.34
N ASP A 14 -10.42 -22.64 -8.45
CA ASP A 14 -10.04 -21.45 -9.24
C ASP A 14 -10.20 -20.16 -8.41
N GLN A 15 -11.30 -20.04 -7.65
CA GLN A 15 -11.49 -18.93 -6.72
C GLN A 15 -10.43 -18.90 -5.62
N GLY A 16 -10.06 -20.06 -5.05
CA GLY A 16 -9.06 -20.16 -3.99
C GLY A 16 -7.66 -19.71 -4.45
N GLU A 17 -7.23 -20.15 -5.63
CA GLU A 17 -5.94 -19.75 -6.22
C GLU A 17 -5.90 -18.26 -6.58
N GLU A 18 -6.97 -17.74 -7.19
CA GLU A 18 -7.10 -16.33 -7.54
C GLU A 18 -7.05 -15.43 -6.30
N LEU A 19 -7.71 -15.83 -5.21
CA LEU A 19 -7.66 -15.10 -3.93
C LEU A 19 -6.26 -15.15 -3.30
N GLN A 20 -5.56 -16.28 -3.40
CA GLN A 20 -4.18 -16.41 -2.89
C GLN A 20 -3.18 -15.57 -3.68
N LYS A 21 -3.22 -15.62 -5.02
CA LYS A 21 -2.38 -14.75 -5.88
C LYS A 21 -2.61 -13.27 -5.55
N ARG A 22 -3.86 -12.87 -5.29
CA ARG A 22 -4.19 -11.50 -4.85
C ARG A 22 -3.60 -11.18 -3.48
N SER A 23 -3.63 -12.11 -2.52
CA SER A 23 -3.05 -11.90 -1.19
C SER A 23 -1.51 -11.80 -1.20
N ALA A 24 -0.84 -12.63 -1.98
CA ALA A 24 0.61 -12.58 -2.18
C ALA A 24 1.03 -11.29 -2.88
N ALA A 25 0.30 -10.89 -3.94
CA ALA A 25 0.50 -9.62 -4.62
C ALA A 25 0.24 -8.41 -3.70
N ALA A 26 -0.75 -8.48 -2.81
CA ALA A 26 -1.04 -7.42 -1.84
C ALA A 26 0.06 -7.28 -0.77
N ARG A 27 0.72 -8.38 -0.36
CA ARG A 27 1.92 -8.33 0.48
C ARG A 27 3.11 -7.69 -0.25
N LEU A 28 3.26 -7.96 -1.56
CA LEU A 28 4.28 -7.34 -2.42
C LEU A 28 4.04 -5.82 -2.60
N PHE A 29 2.78 -5.39 -2.57
CA PHE A 29 2.40 -3.97 -2.52
C PHE A 29 2.06 -3.53 -1.08
N ASP A 30 3.07 -3.54 -0.19
CA ASP A 30 2.90 -3.07 1.19
C ASP A 30 2.30 -1.65 1.20
N VAL A 31 1.14 -1.52 1.84
CA VAL A 31 0.39 -0.27 2.03
C VAL A 31 1.27 0.85 2.59
N ARG A 32 2.25 0.53 3.44
CA ARG A 32 3.21 1.49 4.02
C ARG A 32 4.06 2.16 2.95
N ARG A 33 4.42 1.44 1.89
CA ARG A 33 5.17 1.98 0.74
C ARG A 33 4.30 2.91 -0.09
N VAL A 34 3.05 2.52 -0.36
CA VAL A 34 2.10 3.31 -1.15
C VAL A 34 1.75 4.60 -0.42
N ILE A 35 1.29 4.51 0.83
CA ILE A 35 0.92 5.67 1.65
C ILE A 35 2.14 6.56 1.90
N GLY A 36 3.28 5.98 2.29
CA GLY A 36 4.52 6.73 2.53
C GLY A 36 4.99 7.49 1.29
N GLY A 37 4.97 6.85 0.11
CA GLY A 37 5.31 7.49 -1.16
C GLY A 37 4.35 8.64 -1.51
N LEU A 38 3.04 8.45 -1.32
CA LEU A 38 2.04 9.51 -1.54
C LEU A 38 2.29 10.70 -0.62
N PHE A 39 2.52 10.48 0.69
CA PHE A 39 2.82 11.55 1.64
C PHE A 39 4.08 12.33 1.27
N VAL A 40 5.13 11.67 0.78
CA VAL A 40 6.35 12.35 0.32
C VAL A 40 6.04 13.20 -0.91
N VAL A 41 5.37 12.66 -1.93
CA VAL A 41 5.06 13.41 -3.16
C VAL A 41 4.18 14.63 -2.88
N TYR A 42 3.06 14.43 -2.17
CA TYR A 42 2.17 15.53 -1.80
C TYR A 42 2.85 16.52 -0.85
N GLY A 43 3.61 16.02 0.12
CA GLY A 43 4.37 16.86 1.06
C GLY A 43 5.37 17.76 0.35
N VAL A 44 6.09 17.25 -0.65
CA VAL A 44 6.99 18.06 -1.49
C VAL A 44 6.21 19.15 -2.24
N ILE A 45 5.12 18.79 -2.92
CA ILE A 45 4.30 19.77 -3.67
C ILE A 45 3.78 20.86 -2.74
N VAL A 46 3.17 20.49 -1.62
CA VAL A 46 2.59 21.42 -0.63
C VAL A 46 3.67 22.27 0.04
N THR A 47 4.85 21.70 0.32
CA THR A 47 6.00 22.46 0.84
C THR A 47 6.47 23.49 -0.18
N LEU A 48 6.59 23.12 -1.46
CA LEU A 48 6.99 24.05 -2.53
C LEU A 48 5.97 25.18 -2.68
N LEU A 49 4.66 24.87 -2.72
CA LEU A 49 3.61 25.88 -2.69
C LEU A 49 3.75 26.79 -1.47
N GLY A 50 3.97 26.22 -0.29
CA GLY A 50 4.18 26.97 0.95
C GLY A 50 5.47 27.79 0.99
N ILE A 51 6.51 27.45 0.20
CA ILE A 51 7.73 28.25 0.03
C ILE A 51 7.46 29.42 -0.93
N PHE A 52 6.83 29.13 -2.07
CA PHE A 52 6.55 30.10 -3.14
C PHE A 52 5.30 30.95 -2.90
N ASP A 53 4.60 30.76 -1.78
CA ASP A 53 3.43 31.56 -1.39
C ASP A 53 3.73 33.06 -1.55
N SER A 54 2.89 33.71 -2.35
CA SER A 54 3.04 35.10 -2.72
C SER A 54 2.70 35.98 -1.51
N LYS A 55 3.52 37.01 -1.27
CA LYS A 55 3.56 37.80 -0.02
C LYS A 55 2.21 38.34 0.45
N GLY A 56 1.20 38.46 -0.42
CA GLY A 56 -0.15 38.92 -0.10
C GLY A 56 -1.01 37.94 0.72
N GLU A 57 -0.71 36.63 0.74
CA GLU A 57 -1.45 35.65 1.55
C GLU A 57 -0.88 35.52 2.97
N ILE A 58 0.42 35.78 3.15
CA ILE A 58 1.12 35.73 4.45
C ILE A 58 0.61 36.83 5.39
N ASP A 59 0.25 38.00 4.86
CA ASP A 59 -0.29 39.13 5.63
C ASP A 59 -1.71 38.89 6.16
N LYS A 60 -2.52 38.04 5.50
CA LYS A 60 -3.86 37.67 5.98
C LYS A 60 -3.85 36.56 7.03
N ALA A 61 -2.79 35.77 7.09
CA ALA A 61 -2.65 34.61 7.98
C ALA A 61 -1.74 34.86 9.19
N GLN A 62 -1.61 36.12 9.64
CA GLN A 62 -0.75 36.51 10.78
C GLN A 62 0.70 35.97 10.69
N GLY A 63 1.26 35.84 9.48
CA GLY A 63 2.62 35.35 9.28
C GLY A 63 2.82 33.83 9.39
N VAL A 64 1.77 33.04 9.60
CA VAL A 64 1.88 31.57 9.67
C VAL A 64 1.70 30.95 8.29
N ARG A 65 2.79 30.38 7.75
CA ARG A 65 2.78 29.63 6.49
C ARG A 65 2.16 28.24 6.71
N ILE A 66 0.83 28.16 6.73
CA ILE A 66 0.07 26.91 6.97
C ILE A 66 0.44 25.83 5.97
N ASN A 67 0.52 26.18 4.67
CA ASN A 67 0.94 25.25 3.63
C ASN A 67 2.35 24.69 3.88
N LEU A 68 3.28 25.52 4.37
CA LEU A 68 4.64 25.09 4.66
C LEU A 68 4.67 24.09 5.83
N TRP A 69 3.98 24.39 6.95
CA TRP A 69 3.92 23.49 8.11
C TRP A 69 3.22 22.17 7.79
N MET A 70 2.13 22.22 7.03
CA MET A 70 1.44 21.02 6.53
C MET A 70 2.34 20.18 5.63
N GLY A 71 3.01 20.81 4.66
CA GLY A 71 3.92 20.13 3.74
C GLY A 71 5.10 19.47 4.47
N ILE A 72 5.72 20.18 5.42
CA ILE A 72 6.80 19.63 6.26
C ILE A 72 6.29 18.47 7.11
N SER A 73 5.12 18.59 7.73
CA SER A 73 4.53 17.52 8.54
C SER A 73 4.27 16.26 7.71
N MET A 74 3.73 16.42 6.50
CA MET A 74 3.53 15.33 5.55
C MET A 74 4.85 14.67 5.12
N LEU A 75 5.90 15.46 4.88
CA LEU A 75 7.23 14.97 4.54
C LEU A 75 7.84 14.14 5.67
N VAL A 76 7.78 14.64 6.91
CA VAL A 76 8.28 13.92 8.09
C VAL A 76 7.53 12.60 8.27
N LEU A 77 6.21 12.60 8.19
CA LEU A 77 5.41 11.38 8.29
C LEU A 77 5.71 10.39 7.15
N GLY A 78 5.80 10.87 5.90
CA GLY A 78 6.14 10.04 4.75
C GLY A 78 7.52 9.39 4.89
N LEU A 79 8.53 10.17 5.31
CA LEU A 79 9.87 9.67 5.59
C LEU A 79 9.88 8.66 6.73
N LEU A 80 9.10 8.87 7.80
CA LEU A 80 8.96 7.91 8.89
C LEU A 80 8.36 6.59 8.40
N PHE A 81 7.36 6.60 7.53
CA PHE A 81 6.80 5.39 6.92
C PHE A 81 7.82 4.65 6.05
N LEU A 82 8.61 5.37 5.25
CA LEU A 82 9.65 4.78 4.42
C LEU A 82 10.81 4.23 5.26
N LEU A 83 11.17 4.93 6.33
CA LEU A 83 12.16 4.47 7.30
C LEU A 83 11.64 3.24 8.03
N TRP A 84 10.38 3.22 8.43
CA TRP A 84 9.74 2.04 9.02
C TRP A 84 9.78 0.85 8.06
N LEU A 85 9.49 1.03 6.77
CA LEU A 85 9.61 -0.03 5.77
C LEU A 85 11.05 -0.55 5.65
N ARG A 86 12.04 0.35 5.78
CA ARG A 86 13.47 0.00 5.79
C ARG A 86 13.85 -0.83 7.03
N LEU A 87 13.26 -0.53 8.19
CA LEU A 87 13.51 -1.24 9.46
C LEU A 87 12.66 -2.52 9.61
N SER A 88 11.48 -2.57 9.00
CA SER A 88 10.55 -3.70 9.00
C SER A 88 10.30 -4.15 7.57
N PRO A 89 11.28 -4.82 6.93
CA PRO A 89 11.10 -5.36 5.60
C PRO A 89 9.92 -6.35 5.58
N PRO A 90 9.04 -6.31 4.56
CA PRO A 90 7.97 -7.28 4.42
C PRO A 90 8.57 -8.69 4.33
N GLU A 91 7.99 -9.64 5.05
CA GLU A 91 8.36 -11.05 4.92
C GLU A 91 8.13 -11.50 3.48
N ALA A 92 9.19 -12.05 2.88
CA ALA A 92 9.06 -12.72 1.60
C ALA A 92 8.15 -13.93 1.79
N PRO A 93 7.28 -14.25 0.81
CA PRO A 93 6.49 -15.47 0.86
C PRO A 93 7.45 -16.66 1.03
N SER A 94 7.19 -17.48 2.04
CA SER A 94 8.02 -18.63 2.38
C SER A 94 7.69 -19.80 1.45
N ASP A 95 8.64 -20.70 1.22
CA ASP A 95 8.40 -21.94 0.46
C ASP A 95 7.38 -22.85 1.18
N GLU A 96 7.15 -22.64 2.49
CA GLU A 96 6.10 -23.28 3.29
C GLU A 96 4.69 -22.76 2.92
N ASP A 97 4.52 -21.46 2.67
CA ASP A 97 3.25 -20.90 2.14
C ASP A 97 2.90 -21.46 0.74
N LEU A 98 3.91 -21.95 0.00
CA LEU A 98 3.75 -22.55 -1.33
C LEU A 98 3.55 -24.08 -1.28
N SER A 99 3.95 -24.75 -0.18
CA SER A 99 3.91 -26.21 -0.05
C SER A 99 2.83 -26.72 0.92
N GLU A 100 2.39 -25.92 1.90
CA GLU A 100 1.24 -26.26 2.78
C GLU A 100 -0.10 -26.32 2.01
N THR A 101 -0.12 -25.80 0.78
CA THR A 101 -1.25 -25.86 -0.16
C THR A 101 -1.32 -27.15 -0.98
N ASP A 102 -0.22 -27.91 -1.08
CA ASP A 102 -0.13 -29.17 -1.86
C ASP A 102 -0.48 -30.40 -1.00
N ASP A 103 -0.27 -30.34 0.32
CA ASP A 103 -0.37 -31.49 1.24
C ASP A 103 -1.67 -31.53 2.08
N ARG A 104 -2.76 -30.89 1.62
CA ARG A 104 -4.08 -31.09 2.26
C ARG A 104 -4.62 -32.48 1.86
N PRO A 105 -4.84 -33.42 2.79
CA PRO A 105 -5.27 -34.76 2.44
C PRO A 105 -6.64 -34.70 1.76
N VAL A 106 -6.67 -35.19 0.51
CA VAL A 106 -7.89 -35.41 -0.27
C VAL A 106 -8.75 -36.38 0.53
N GLY A 107 -9.82 -35.88 1.15
CA GLY A 107 -10.73 -36.69 1.95
C GLY A 107 -11.31 -37.83 1.11
N HIS A 108 -11.16 -39.06 1.61
CA HIS A 108 -11.83 -40.27 1.12
C HIS A 108 -13.33 -40.27 1.43
#